data_AF-A0A7J7ZX93-F1
#
_entry.id   AF-A0A7J7ZX93-F1
#
_cell.length_a   1.000
_cell.length_b   1.000
_cell.length_c   1.000
_cell.angle_alpha   90.00
_cell.angle_beta   90.00
_cell.angle_gamma   90.00
#
_symmetry.space_group_name_H-M   'P 1'
#
loop_
_entity.id
_entity.type
_entity.pdbx_description
1 polymer ?
#
loop_
_entity_poly.entity_id
_entity_poly.type
_entity_poly.pdbx_seq_one_letter_code
_entity_poly.pdbx_strand_id
1 'polypeptide(L)'
;MPHTTQLYQHVPETRWPIVYSSRYNITFMGLEKLHPFDAGKWGKVISFLKEEKLLSDGMLVEAREASEEDLLVVHTRRYLNELKWSFAVATITEIPPVIFLPNFLVQRKVLKPLRIQTGGTIMAGKLAVERGWAINVGGGFHHCSSDRGGGFCAYADTSL
;
A
#
# COMPACT_ATOMS: atom_id res chain seq x y z
N MET A 1 -6.15 -18.40 17.71
CA MET A 1 -7.46 -17.80 17.38
C MET A 1 -7.44 -17.44 15.89
N PRO A 2 -8.55 -17.57 15.16
CA PRO A 2 -8.61 -17.10 13.78
C PRO A 2 -8.31 -15.59 13.75
N HIS A 3 -7.45 -15.16 12.83
CA HIS A 3 -7.12 -13.75 12.62
C HIS A 3 -8.41 -12.99 12.21
N THR A 4 -8.71 -11.88 12.89
CA THR A 4 -9.87 -11.04 12.59
C THR A 4 -9.38 -9.73 11.97
N THR A 5 -9.71 -9.52 10.70
CA THR A 5 -9.31 -8.31 9.96
C THR A 5 -10.42 -7.25 9.96
N GLN A 6 -10.02 -5.97 9.98
CA GLN A 6 -10.92 -4.81 9.81
C GLN A 6 -10.80 -4.18 8.40
N LEU A 7 -10.05 -4.82 7.51
CA LEU A 7 -9.82 -4.35 6.15
C LEU A 7 -11.06 -4.51 5.26
N TYR A 8 -11.88 -5.52 5.54
CA TYR A 8 -13.13 -5.73 4.83
C TYR A 8 -14.18 -4.70 5.25
N GLN A 9 -14.91 -4.21 4.26
CA GLN A 9 -16.04 -3.33 4.47
C GLN A 9 -17.15 -3.69 3.48
N HIS A 10 -18.39 -3.43 3.87
CA HIS A 10 -19.50 -3.54 2.94
C HIS A 10 -19.32 -2.51 1.82
N VAL A 11 -19.35 -2.98 0.57
CA VAL A 11 -19.25 -2.14 -0.60
C VAL A 11 -20.55 -2.28 -1.39
N PRO A 12 -21.31 -1.19 -1.62
CA PRO A 12 -22.52 -1.24 -2.45
C PRO A 12 -22.18 -1.61 -3.90
N GLU A 13 -23.15 -2.15 -4.64
CA GLU A 13 -22.97 -2.51 -6.06
C GLU A 13 -22.71 -1.30 -6.97
N THR A 14 -23.13 -0.10 -6.54
CA THR A 14 -22.89 1.16 -7.26
C THR A 14 -21.42 1.57 -7.30
N ARG A 15 -20.57 1.01 -6.42
CA ARG A 15 -19.11 1.20 -6.46
C ARG A 15 -18.47 0.10 -7.30
N TRP A 16 -17.59 0.48 -8.21
CA TRP A 16 -16.80 -0.47 -8.97
C TRP A 16 -15.74 -1.10 -8.07
N PRO A 17 -15.30 -2.35 -8.32
CA PRO A 17 -14.27 -3.02 -7.53
C PRO A 17 -12.86 -2.47 -7.83
N ILE A 18 -12.72 -1.15 -7.85
CA ILE A 18 -11.46 -0.42 -8.01
C ILE A 18 -11.14 0.22 -6.65
N VAL A 19 -10.09 -0.30 -6.02
CA VAL A 19 -9.64 0.05 -4.68
C VAL A 19 -8.53 1.10 -4.77
N TYR A 20 -8.69 2.18 -4.04
CA TYR A 20 -7.76 3.29 -3.99
C TYR A 20 -7.88 4.05 -2.65
N SER A 21 -6.82 4.76 -2.27
CA SER A 21 -6.90 5.80 -1.24
C SER A 21 -6.06 6.99 -1.68
N SER A 22 -6.53 8.20 -1.40
CA SER A 22 -5.75 9.43 -1.61
C SER A 22 -4.43 9.46 -0.84
N ARG A 23 -4.26 8.54 0.12
CA ARG A 23 -3.06 8.35 0.95
C ARG A 23 -2.04 7.36 0.39
N TYR A 24 -2.24 6.84 -0.83
CA TYR A 24 -1.27 5.95 -1.48
C TYR A 24 0.04 6.64 -1.84
N ASN A 25 -0.05 7.91 -2.23
CA ASN A 25 1.13 8.65 -2.66
C ASN A 25 2.13 8.83 -1.51
N ILE A 26 3.39 8.49 -1.79
CA ILE A 26 4.52 8.72 -0.89
C ILE A 26 5.18 10.03 -1.32
N THR A 27 5.31 10.96 -0.38
CA THR A 27 5.85 12.31 -0.63
C THR A 27 6.87 12.66 0.44
N PHE A 28 7.99 13.24 0.00
CA PHE A 28 9.14 13.62 0.81
C PHE A 28 9.61 15.05 0.46
N MET A 29 8.67 15.99 0.40
CA MET A 29 8.97 17.40 0.13
C MET A 29 9.83 17.60 -1.14
N GLY A 30 9.69 16.72 -2.14
CA GLY A 30 10.43 16.75 -3.40
C GLY A 30 11.56 15.73 -3.53
N LEU A 31 12.03 15.12 -2.43
CA LEU A 31 13.08 14.08 -2.49
C LEU A 31 12.61 12.82 -3.21
N GLU A 32 11.31 12.53 -3.21
CA GLU A 32 10.71 11.44 -3.98
C GLU A 32 10.97 11.56 -5.49
N LYS A 33 11.23 12.78 -5.99
CA LYS A 33 11.49 13.03 -7.42
C LYS A 33 12.90 12.66 -7.84
N LEU A 34 13.81 12.45 -6.90
CA LEU A 34 15.17 11.98 -7.17
C LEU A 34 15.22 10.46 -7.40
N HIS A 35 14.07 9.80 -7.28
CA HIS A 35 13.95 8.37 -7.38
C HIS A 35 13.33 7.98 -8.74
N PRO A 36 13.85 6.95 -9.46
CA PRO A 36 13.29 6.53 -10.75
C PRO A 36 11.83 6.07 -10.69
N PHE A 37 11.39 5.57 -9.53
CA PHE A 37 10.00 5.20 -9.28
C PHE A 37 9.17 6.41 -8.84
N ASP A 38 8.17 6.78 -9.65
CA ASP A 38 7.19 7.82 -9.34
C ASP A 38 6.25 7.37 -8.23
N ALA A 39 6.56 7.77 -7.00
CA ALA A 39 5.79 7.43 -5.81
C ALA A 39 4.46 8.23 -5.67
N GLY A 40 4.12 9.05 -6.68
CA GLY A 40 2.84 9.74 -6.81
C GLY A 40 1.94 9.23 -7.94
N LYS A 41 2.37 8.18 -8.66
CA LYS A 41 1.70 7.71 -9.89
C LYS A 41 0.26 7.26 -9.68
N TRP A 42 -0.08 6.70 -8.53
CA TRP A 42 -1.43 6.17 -8.25
C TRP A 42 -2.47 7.28 -8.24
N GLY A 43 -2.15 8.40 -7.58
CA GLY A 43 -2.99 9.59 -7.64
C GLY A 43 -3.10 10.15 -9.05
N LYS A 44 -2.02 10.14 -9.85
CA LYS A 44 -2.05 10.59 -11.26
C LYS A 44 -2.97 9.71 -12.11
N VAL A 45 -2.92 8.40 -11.96
CA VAL A 45 -3.83 7.45 -12.65
C VAL A 45 -5.28 7.76 -12.30
N ILE A 46 -5.60 7.92 -11.02
CA ILE A 46 -6.97 8.26 -10.60
C ILE A 46 -7.42 9.62 -11.12
N SER A 47 -6.57 10.64 -11.05
CA SER A 47 -6.88 11.97 -11.60
C SER A 47 -7.17 11.90 -13.09
N PHE A 48 -6.33 11.21 -13.86
CA PHE A 48 -6.52 11.03 -15.30
C PHE A 48 -7.86 10.33 -15.61
N LEU A 49 -8.18 9.23 -14.93
CA LEU A 49 -9.45 8.51 -15.14
C LEU A 49 -10.69 9.35 -14.78
N LYS A 50 -10.56 10.27 -13.81
CA LYS A 50 -11.63 11.21 -13.46
C LYS A 50 -11.78 12.33 -14.49
N GLU A 51 -10.66 12.88 -14.98
CA GLU A 51 -10.64 13.90 -16.04
C GLU A 51 -11.29 13.39 -17.32
N GLU A 52 -11.02 12.13 -17.68
CA GLU A 52 -11.66 11.42 -18.79
C GLU A 52 -13.11 10.97 -18.50
N LYS A 53 -13.66 11.33 -17.33
CA LYS A 53 -15.03 10.99 -16.89
C LYS A 53 -15.33 9.48 -16.86
N LEU A 54 -14.30 8.64 -16.76
CA LEU A 54 -14.43 7.18 -16.64
C LEU A 54 -14.73 6.75 -15.20
N LEU A 55 -14.30 7.55 -14.22
CA LEU A 55 -14.51 7.30 -12.79
C LEU A 55 -14.92 8.57 -12.05
N SER A 56 -15.55 8.40 -10.89
CA SER A 56 -15.79 9.46 -9.91
C SER A 56 -15.46 8.97 -8.50
N ASP A 57 -15.30 9.87 -7.53
CA ASP A 57 -15.02 9.47 -6.14
C ASP A 57 -16.09 8.54 -5.55
N GLY A 58 -17.36 8.73 -5.95
CA GLY A 58 -18.47 7.88 -5.52
C GLY A 58 -18.40 6.45 -6.04
N MET A 59 -17.61 6.18 -7.08
CA MET A 59 -17.46 4.87 -7.71
C MET A 59 -16.30 4.05 -7.11
N LEU A 60 -15.38 4.68 -6.40
CA LEU A 60 -14.18 4.02 -5.86
C LEU A 60 -14.43 3.35 -4.51
N VAL A 61 -13.67 2.29 -4.23
CA VAL A 61 -13.61 1.65 -2.91
C VAL A 61 -12.41 2.20 -2.14
N GLU A 62 -12.66 2.80 -0.98
CA GLU A 62 -11.58 3.34 -0.14
C GLU A 62 -10.79 2.21 0.53
N ALA A 63 -9.47 2.22 0.36
CA ALA A 63 -8.56 1.28 1.02
C ALA A 63 -8.33 1.62 2.50
N ARG A 64 -8.24 0.58 3.34
CA ARG A 64 -7.91 0.69 4.76
C ARG A 64 -6.46 0.31 5.02
N GLU A 65 -5.89 0.81 6.11
CA GLU A 65 -4.53 0.48 6.54
C GLU A 65 -4.48 -0.93 7.12
N ALA A 66 -3.58 -1.78 6.63
CA ALA A 66 -3.32 -3.08 7.24
C ALA A 66 -2.70 -2.92 8.63
N SER A 67 -3.32 -3.53 9.65
CA SER A 67 -2.82 -3.61 11.02
C SER A 67 -1.58 -4.51 11.12
N GLU A 68 -0.88 -4.51 12.26
CA GLU A 68 0.28 -5.37 12.41
C GLU A 68 -0.17 -6.84 12.43
N GLU A 69 -1.35 -7.10 13.00
CA GLU A 69 -2.01 -8.38 13.03
C GLU A 69 -2.35 -8.90 11.62
N ASP A 70 -2.81 -8.02 10.72
CA ASP A 70 -3.04 -8.38 9.31
C ASP A 70 -1.72 -8.79 8.65
N LEU A 71 -0.66 -8.01 8.85
CA LEU A 71 0.64 -8.27 8.24
C LEU A 71 1.29 -9.57 8.75
N LEU A 72 1.05 -9.94 10.01
CA LEU A 72 1.59 -11.16 10.64
C LEU A 72 1.03 -12.47 10.06
N VAL A 73 0.00 -12.40 9.22
CA VAL A 73 -0.50 -13.58 8.49
C VAL A 73 0.59 -14.16 7.58
N VAL A 74 1.40 -13.29 6.96
CA VAL A 74 2.52 -13.70 6.09
C VAL A 74 3.87 -13.31 6.69
N HIS A 75 3.97 -12.15 7.34
CA HIS A 75 5.25 -11.62 7.79
C HIS A 75 5.67 -12.15 9.16
N THR A 76 6.97 -12.34 9.33
CA THR A 76 7.53 -12.65 10.65
C THR A 76 7.53 -11.41 11.54
N ARG A 77 7.29 -11.59 12.85
CA ARG A 77 7.40 -10.51 13.84
C ARG A 77 8.81 -9.88 13.83
N ARG A 78 9.85 -10.70 13.60
CA ARG A 78 11.24 -10.24 13.46
C ARG A 78 11.35 -9.19 12.36
N TYR A 79 10.88 -9.51 11.16
CA TYR A 79 10.93 -8.60 10.01
C TYR A 79 10.10 -7.33 10.23
N LEU A 80 8.88 -7.44 10.76
CA LEU A 80 8.07 -6.26 11.08
C LEU A 80 8.74 -5.34 12.13
N ASN A 81 9.51 -5.92 13.06
CA ASN A 81 10.32 -5.14 13.99
C ASN A 81 11.53 -4.48 13.32
N GLU A 82 12.13 -5.08 12.28
CA GLU A 82 13.22 -4.46 11.51
C GLU A 82 12.74 -3.20 10.78
N LEU A 83 11.51 -3.21 10.24
CA LEU A 83 10.90 -2.04 9.59
C LEU A 83 10.72 -0.82 10.51
N LYS A 84 10.87 -0.98 11.83
CA LYS A 84 10.87 0.14 12.78
C LYS A 84 12.13 1.00 12.66
N TRP A 85 13.18 0.52 12.00
CA TRP A 85 14.45 1.24 11.83
C TRP A 85 14.56 1.89 10.45
N SER A 86 14.89 3.18 10.39
CA SER A 86 15.00 3.92 9.12
C SER A 86 16.05 3.33 8.18
N PHE A 87 17.10 2.71 8.72
CA PHE A 87 18.12 2.02 7.93
C PHE A 87 17.52 0.89 7.09
N ALA A 88 16.73 0.01 7.71
CA ALA A 88 16.08 -1.09 7.01
C ALA A 88 15.14 -0.58 5.91
N VAL A 89 14.35 0.46 6.21
CA VAL A 89 13.44 1.06 5.22
C VAL A 89 14.21 1.66 4.06
N ALA A 90 15.30 2.40 4.32
CA ALA A 90 16.12 3.01 3.28
C ALA A 90 16.75 1.97 2.35
N THR A 91 17.18 0.82 2.88
CA THR A 91 17.67 -0.32 2.09
C THR A 91 16.56 -0.91 1.22
N ILE A 92 15.39 -1.18 1.78
CA ILE A 92 14.26 -1.78 1.06
C ILE A 92 13.76 -0.86 -0.05
N THR A 93 13.68 0.44 0.24
CA THR A 93 13.25 1.45 -0.73
C THR A 93 14.37 1.97 -1.59
N GLU A 94 15.60 1.44 -1.52
CA GLU A 94 16.73 1.89 -2.35
C GLU A 94 16.92 3.43 -2.42
N ILE A 95 16.58 4.14 -1.33
CA ILE A 95 16.68 5.60 -1.21
C ILE A 95 17.56 5.90 -0.01
N PRO A 96 18.90 5.95 -0.18
CA PRO A 96 19.84 6.23 0.91
C PRO A 96 19.51 7.48 1.74
N PRO A 97 19.00 8.60 1.16
CA PRO A 97 18.61 9.78 1.94
C PRO A 97 17.55 9.54 3.03
N VAL A 98 16.74 8.48 2.93
CA VAL A 98 15.73 8.12 3.95
C VAL A 98 16.36 7.88 5.32
N ILE A 99 17.64 7.47 5.38
CA ILE A 99 18.37 7.24 6.64
C ILE A 99 18.43 8.52 7.49
N PHE A 100 18.54 9.68 6.84
CA PHE A 100 18.69 10.97 7.53
C PHE A 100 17.35 11.57 7.97
N LEU A 101 16.22 10.96 7.58
CA LEU A 101 14.91 11.43 8.01
C LEU A 101 14.58 10.95 9.43
N PRO A 102 13.97 11.82 10.27
CA PRO A 102 13.39 11.39 11.53
C PRO A 102 12.50 10.15 11.35
N ASN A 103 12.73 9.12 12.16
CA ASN A 103 12.08 7.82 11.96
C ASN A 103 10.55 7.91 11.91
N PHE A 104 9.92 8.77 12.73
CA PHE A 104 8.47 8.96 12.69
C PHE A 104 7.96 9.45 11.33
N LEU A 105 8.77 10.22 10.58
CA LEU A 105 8.43 10.62 9.21
C LEU A 105 8.54 9.43 8.26
N VAL A 106 9.56 8.60 8.39
CA VAL A 106 9.70 7.37 7.59
C VAL A 106 8.51 6.44 7.81
N GLN A 107 8.14 6.19 9.06
CA GLN A 107 6.97 5.39 9.41
C GLN A 107 5.68 5.98 8.81
N ARG A 108 5.47 7.30 8.94
CA ARG A 108 4.22 7.97 8.54
C ARG A 108 4.11 8.24 7.04
N LYS A 109 5.21 8.55 6.36
CA LYS A 109 5.23 9.00 4.96
C LYS A 109 5.62 7.90 3.98
N VAL A 110 6.21 6.80 4.45
CA VAL A 110 6.63 5.67 3.61
C VAL A 110 5.82 4.43 3.95
N LEU A 111 6.02 3.92 5.16
CA LEU A 111 5.48 2.62 5.54
C LEU A 111 3.97 2.65 5.67
N LYS A 112 3.40 3.72 6.23
CA LYS A 112 1.94 3.86 6.33
C LYS A 112 1.24 3.85 4.96
N PRO A 113 1.64 4.65 3.95
CA PRO A 113 1.10 4.50 2.59
C PRO A 113 1.22 3.08 2.03
N LEU A 114 2.36 2.40 2.22
CA LEU A 114 2.53 1.01 1.79
C LEU A 114 1.57 0.06 2.52
N ARG A 115 1.30 0.24 3.82
CA ARG A 115 0.29 -0.54 4.56
C ARG A 115 -1.14 -0.31 4.08
N ILE A 116 -1.48 0.90 3.65
CA ILE A 116 -2.79 1.21 3.04
C ILE A 116 -2.89 0.55 1.66
N GLN A 117 -1.80 0.51 0.89
CA GLN A 117 -1.75 -0.21 -0.37
C GLN A 117 -1.92 -1.72 -0.16
N THR A 118 -1.25 -2.31 0.83
CA THR A 118 -1.44 -3.70 1.23
C THR A 118 -2.87 -4.01 1.64
N GLY A 119 -3.48 -3.17 2.49
CA GLY A 119 -4.89 -3.34 2.85
C GLY A 119 -5.84 -3.17 1.65
N GLY A 120 -5.44 -2.37 0.65
CA GLY A 120 -6.12 -2.28 -0.63
C GLY A 120 -6.07 -3.57 -1.45
N THR A 121 -4.93 -4.27 -1.46
CA THR A 121 -4.78 -5.56 -2.15
C THR A 121 -5.65 -6.62 -1.51
N ILE A 122 -5.67 -6.69 -0.18
CA ILE A 122 -6.55 -7.61 0.57
C ILE A 122 -8.03 -7.33 0.26
N MET A 123 -8.44 -6.06 0.23
CA MET A 123 -9.80 -5.68 -0.13
C MET A 123 -10.13 -6.00 -1.60
N ALA A 124 -9.20 -5.77 -2.51
CA ALA A 124 -9.36 -6.12 -3.92
C ALA A 124 -9.48 -7.64 -4.10
N GLY A 125 -8.68 -8.45 -3.39
CA GLY A 125 -8.79 -9.91 -3.38
C GLY A 125 -10.18 -10.38 -2.97
N LYS A 126 -10.74 -9.81 -1.89
CA LYS A 126 -12.13 -10.07 -1.47
C LYS A 126 -13.13 -9.72 -2.57
N LEU A 127 -13.03 -8.53 -3.15
CA LEU A 127 -13.94 -8.08 -4.21
C LEU A 127 -13.82 -8.93 -5.48
N ALA A 128 -12.63 -9.40 -5.82
CA ALA A 128 -12.41 -10.27 -6.96
C ALA A 128 -13.12 -11.62 -6.77
N VAL A 129 -13.08 -12.18 -5.56
CA VAL A 129 -13.85 -13.40 -5.22
C VAL A 129 -15.36 -13.14 -5.28
N GLU A 130 -15.83 -12.01 -4.74
CA GLU A 130 -17.27 -11.70 -4.67
C GLU A 130 -17.88 -11.25 -6.00
N ARG A 131 -17.11 -10.57 -6.85
CA ARG A 131 -17.61 -9.86 -8.04
C ARG A 131 -16.95 -10.31 -9.35
N GLY A 132 -16.05 -11.30 -9.28
CA GLY A 132 -15.33 -11.87 -10.43
C GLY A 132 -14.11 -11.06 -10.89
N TRP A 133 -13.93 -9.82 -10.42
CA TRP A 133 -12.75 -9.01 -10.71
C TRP A 133 -12.58 -7.88 -9.69
N ALA A 134 -11.34 -7.40 -9.55
CA ALA A 134 -11.03 -6.17 -8.83
C ALA A 134 -9.68 -5.61 -9.25
N ILE A 135 -9.45 -4.32 -8.98
CA ILE A 135 -8.18 -3.64 -9.20
C ILE A 135 -7.80 -2.95 -7.88
N ASN A 136 -6.60 -3.20 -7.36
CA ASN A 136 -5.97 -2.27 -6.43
C ASN A 136 -4.99 -1.39 -7.22
N VAL A 137 -5.24 -0.08 -7.25
CA VAL A 137 -4.37 0.85 -7.99
C VAL A 137 -2.95 0.85 -7.42
N GLY A 138 -2.80 0.63 -6.11
CA GLY A 138 -1.52 0.68 -5.38
C GLY A 138 -0.80 -0.65 -5.16
N GLY A 139 -1.35 -1.78 -5.61
CA GLY A 139 -0.81 -3.09 -5.29
C GLY A 139 0.45 -3.48 -6.07
N GLY A 140 0.92 -4.71 -5.85
CA GLY A 140 1.94 -5.36 -6.68
C GLY A 140 3.34 -5.37 -6.07
N PHE A 141 3.45 -5.47 -4.74
CA PHE A 141 4.72 -5.52 -4.02
C PHE A 141 5.39 -6.90 -4.08
N HIS A 142 5.69 -7.35 -5.30
CA HIS A 142 6.15 -8.70 -5.61
C HIS A 142 7.59 -9.03 -5.21
N HIS A 143 8.38 -8.05 -4.76
CA HIS A 143 9.77 -8.28 -4.33
C HIS A 143 9.88 -8.56 -2.82
N CYS A 144 8.78 -8.51 -2.07
CA CYS A 144 8.76 -8.79 -0.65
C CYS A 144 8.38 -10.25 -0.36
N SER A 145 9.09 -10.89 0.57
CA SER A 145 8.77 -12.20 1.13
C SER A 145 8.33 -12.08 2.60
N SER A 146 8.03 -13.22 3.24
CA SER A 146 7.64 -13.26 4.66
C SER A 146 8.62 -12.55 5.62
N ASP A 147 9.91 -12.50 5.30
CA ASP A 147 10.94 -12.01 6.20
C ASP A 147 11.97 -11.08 5.57
N ARG A 148 11.71 -10.60 4.34
CA ARG A 148 12.59 -9.71 3.60
C ARG A 148 11.82 -8.79 2.67
N GLY A 149 12.16 -7.50 2.66
CA GLY A 149 11.73 -6.53 1.65
C GLY A 149 12.84 -6.22 0.66
N GLY A 150 12.48 -5.58 -0.45
CA GLY A 150 13.42 -5.12 -1.48
C GLY A 150 12.68 -4.51 -2.65
N GLY A 151 13.37 -3.77 -3.54
CA GLY A 151 12.76 -3.18 -4.73
C GLY A 151 11.47 -2.41 -4.43
N PHE A 152 11.49 -1.53 -3.41
CA PHE A 152 10.34 -0.72 -2.96
C PHE A 152 9.20 -1.48 -2.29
N CYS A 153 9.33 -2.80 -2.14
CA CYS A 153 8.32 -3.67 -1.58
C CYS A 153 8.63 -3.95 -0.10
N ALA A 154 8.00 -3.19 0.81
CA ALA A 154 8.17 -3.40 2.26
C ALA A 154 7.23 -4.47 2.83
N TYR A 155 6.11 -4.75 2.17
CA TYR A 155 5.12 -5.73 2.59
C TYR A 155 4.74 -6.62 1.40
N ALA A 156 4.53 -7.91 1.62
CA ALA A 156 4.18 -8.90 0.61
C ALA A 156 2.66 -8.89 0.37
N ASP A 157 2.16 -7.79 -0.20
CA ASP A 157 0.72 -7.56 -0.37
C ASP A 157 0.01 -8.62 -1.22
N THR A 158 0.70 -9.20 -2.20
CA THR A 158 0.16 -10.24 -3.08
C THR A 158 0.00 -11.60 -2.40
N SER A 159 0.76 -11.83 -1.32
CA SER A 159 0.72 -13.09 -0.56
C SER A 159 -0.29 -13.07 0.58
N LEU A 160 -0.72 -11.87 1.01
CA LEU A 160 -1.70 -11.62 2.07
C LEU A 160 -3.14 -11.65 1.53
#